data_AF-Q3SPP6-F1
#
_entry.id   AF-Q3SPP6-F1
#
_cell.length_a   1.000
_cell.length_b   1.000
_cell.length_c   1.000
_cell.angle_alpha   90.00
_cell.angle_beta   90.00
_cell.angle_gamma   90.00
#
_symmetry.space_group_name_H-M   'P 1'
#
loop_
_entity.id
_entity.type
_entity.pdbx_description
1 polymer ?
#
loop_
_entity_poly.entity_id
_entity_poly.type
_entity_poly.pdbx_seq_one_letter_code
_entity_poly.pdbx_strand_id
1 'polypeptide(L)'
;MRGPMNNRSLPLMLMMVPLCMPGSGAALAQDVPGIEICTVEKKMERRTSCLQSNINFLQTSLTRQVTDSSRKIEAANRQIQVLESTVADLRKAVAELQAASRKQPQSPVKEDKKTPAKQEAK
;
A
#
# COMPACT_ATOMS: atom_id res chain seq x y z
N MET A 1 4.33 -25.31 29.34
CA MET A 1 4.34 -26.11 28.09
C MET A 1 4.72 -25.19 26.94
N ARG A 2 5.96 -25.28 26.45
CA ARG A 2 6.53 -24.44 25.40
C ARG A 2 6.86 -25.39 24.25
N GLY A 3 6.08 -25.33 23.17
CA GLY A 3 6.19 -26.27 22.05
C GLY A 3 7.54 -26.18 21.34
N PRO A 4 7.99 -27.25 20.64
CA PRO A 4 9.26 -27.24 19.94
C PRO A 4 9.21 -26.24 18.78
N MET A 5 10.06 -25.22 18.86
CA MET A 5 10.28 -24.27 17.78
C MET A 5 10.92 -25.03 16.61
N ASN A 6 10.16 -25.18 15.53
CA ASN A 6 10.60 -25.77 14.27
C ASN A 6 11.80 -24.99 13.72
N ASN A 7 12.96 -25.65 13.66
CA ASN A 7 14.28 -25.09 13.30
C ASN A 7 14.42 -24.70 11.80
N ARG A 8 13.31 -24.56 11.08
CA ARG A 8 13.27 -24.26 9.64
C ARG A 8 12.86 -22.82 9.31
N SER A 9 12.39 -22.04 10.28
CA SER A 9 11.99 -20.63 10.06
C SER A 9 13.11 -19.61 10.31
N LEU A 10 14.25 -20.02 10.86
CA LEU A 10 15.33 -19.11 11.20
C LEU A 10 16.15 -18.55 10.00
N PRO A 11 16.29 -19.21 8.83
CA PRO A 11 17.13 -18.65 7.77
C PRO A 11 16.42 -17.60 6.91
N LEU A 12 15.09 -17.51 6.95
CA LEU A 12 14.34 -16.53 6.12
C LEU A 12 14.28 -15.13 6.75
N MET A 13 14.45 -15.03 8.08
CA MET A 13 14.40 -13.76 8.79
C MET A 13 15.74 -13.01 8.83
N LEU A 14 16.82 -13.63 8.33
CA LEU A 14 18.16 -13.03 8.31
C LEU A 14 18.54 -12.41 6.93
N MET A 15 17.67 -12.50 5.93
CA MET A 15 17.91 -11.99 4.56
C MET A 15 17.18 -10.67 4.24
N MET A 16 16.82 -9.88 5.26
CA MET A 16 16.13 -8.59 5.10
C MET A 16 16.83 -7.42 5.83
N VAL A 17 18.12 -7.51 6.10
CA VAL A 17 18.97 -6.36 6.44
C VAL A 17 20.38 -6.71 5.96
N PRO A 18 20.91 -6.13 4.86
CA PRO A 18 21.58 -4.83 5.00
C PRO A 18 21.66 -4.02 3.69
N LEU A 19 20.85 -2.97 3.54
CA LEU A 19 21.21 -1.88 2.61
C LEU A 19 20.69 -0.54 3.12
N CYS A 20 21.00 -0.24 4.38
CA CYS A 20 20.98 1.14 4.87
C CYS A 20 22.43 1.53 5.16
N MET A 21 23.24 1.59 4.10
CA MET A 21 24.39 2.48 4.13
C MET A 21 23.79 3.89 3.98
N PRO A 22 23.84 4.77 4.99
CA PRO A 22 23.67 6.19 4.73
C PRO A 22 24.88 6.61 3.89
N GLY A 23 24.79 6.42 2.57
CA GLY A 23 25.71 7.03 1.65
C GLY A 23 25.71 8.51 1.96
N SER A 24 26.87 9.05 2.33
CA SER A 24 27.08 10.49 2.36
C SER A 24 26.98 10.99 0.92
N GLY A 25 25.75 11.12 0.43
CA GLY A 25 25.49 11.78 -0.83
C GLY A 25 26.07 13.18 -0.70
N ALA A 26 26.85 13.60 -1.68
CA ALA A 26 27.02 15.02 -1.92
C ALA A 26 25.61 15.62 -1.87
N ALA A 27 25.36 16.51 -0.92
CA ALA A 27 24.11 17.24 -0.91
C ALA A 27 24.13 18.10 -2.17
N LEU A 28 23.55 17.60 -3.26
CA LEU A 28 23.13 18.43 -4.37
C LEU A 28 22.28 19.49 -3.70
N ALA A 29 22.75 20.73 -3.69
CA ALA A 29 21.99 21.82 -3.11
C ALA A 29 20.60 21.77 -3.76
N GLN A 30 19.56 21.65 -2.92
CA GLN A 30 18.20 21.77 -3.43
C GLN A 30 18.06 23.19 -3.91
N ASP A 31 17.72 23.35 -5.18
CA ASP A 31 17.57 24.67 -5.77
C ASP A 31 16.45 25.40 -5.04
N VAL A 32 16.76 26.61 -4.56
CA VAL A 32 15.82 27.46 -3.85
C VAL A 32 15.30 28.43 -4.91
N PRO A 33 14.06 28.26 -5.41
CA PRO A 33 13.60 29.00 -6.58
C PRO A 33 13.72 30.52 -6.35
N GLY A 34 14.43 31.22 -7.23
CA GLY A 34 14.59 32.68 -7.15
C GLY A 34 15.74 33.16 -6.25
N ILE A 35 16.50 32.25 -5.61
CA ILE A 35 17.68 32.63 -4.81
C ILE A 35 18.80 33.19 -5.70
N GLU A 36 18.89 32.71 -6.93
CA GLU A 36 19.79 33.20 -7.98
C GLU A 36 19.53 34.67 -8.30
N ILE A 37 18.28 35.12 -8.20
CA ILE A 37 17.90 36.52 -8.42
C ILE A 37 18.21 37.37 -7.18
N CYS A 38 17.96 36.84 -5.97
CA CYS A 38 18.22 37.58 -4.74
C CYS A 38 19.72 37.74 -4.45
N THR A 39 20.56 36.79 -4.86
CA THR A 39 22.00 36.81 -4.59
C THR A 39 22.80 37.72 -5.52
N VAL A 40 22.32 37.96 -6.74
CA VAL A 40 22.94 38.91 -7.69
C VAL A 40 22.69 40.38 -7.33
N GLU A 41 21.72 40.66 -6.46
CA GLU A 41 21.41 42.03 -6.01
C GLU A 41 22.54 42.59 -5.12
N LYS A 42 22.99 43.81 -5.47
CA LYS A 42 24.13 44.48 -4.85
C LYS A 42 23.73 45.45 -3.74
N LYS A 43 22.51 46.02 -3.80
CA LYS A 43 22.00 46.90 -2.76
C LYS A 43 21.46 46.08 -1.60
N MET A 44 21.93 46.33 -0.38
CA MET A 44 21.56 45.52 0.79
C MET A 44 20.06 45.58 1.10
N GLU A 45 19.40 46.72 0.91
CA GLU A 45 17.95 46.89 1.11
C GLU A 45 17.15 46.03 0.13
N ARG A 46 17.53 46.04 -1.16
CA ARG A 46 16.89 45.23 -2.19
C ARG A 46 17.12 43.74 -1.96
N ARG A 47 18.36 43.34 -1.63
CA ARG A 47 18.69 41.94 -1.32
C ARG A 47 17.85 41.42 -0.15
N THR A 48 17.73 42.20 0.92
CA THR A 48 16.91 41.83 2.09
C THR A 48 15.44 41.67 1.71
N SER A 49 14.89 42.61 0.93
CA SER A 49 13.50 42.53 0.47
C SER A 49 13.22 41.32 -0.44
N CYS A 50 14.16 40.96 -1.32
CA CYS A 50 14.06 39.79 -2.19
C CYS A 50 14.11 38.49 -1.38
N LEU A 51 15.05 38.38 -0.45
CA LEU A 51 15.16 37.20 0.42
C LEU A 51 13.92 37.03 1.30
N GLN A 52 13.33 38.13 1.77
CA GLN A 52 12.11 38.08 2.57
C GLN A 52 10.92 37.55 1.77
N SER A 53 10.72 38.03 0.52
CA SER A 53 9.64 37.53 -0.33
C SER A 53 9.87 36.07 -0.74
N ASN A 54 11.13 35.68 -0.98
CA ASN A 54 11.52 34.30 -1.23
C ASN A 54 11.15 33.36 -0.05
N ILE A 55 11.52 33.74 1.17
CA ILE A 55 11.18 32.98 2.38
C ILE A 55 9.67 32.83 2.53
N ASN A 56 8.90 33.91 2.31
CA ASN A 56 7.44 33.85 2.39
C ASN A 56 6.86 32.89 1.33
N PHE A 57 7.37 32.93 0.09
CA PHE A 57 6.98 31.99 -0.94
C PHE A 57 7.27 30.53 -0.56
N LEU A 58 8.47 30.26 -0.03
CA LEU A 58 8.87 28.92 0.41
C LEU A 58 8.02 28.43 1.58
N GLN A 59 7.78 29.27 2.58
CA GLN A 59 6.91 28.94 3.72
C GLN A 59 5.50 28.60 3.25
N THR A 60 4.94 29.43 2.38
CA THR A 60 3.61 29.19 1.79
C THR A 60 3.57 27.87 1.02
N SER A 61 4.58 27.60 0.19
CA SER A 61 4.67 26.38 -0.62
C SER A 61 4.82 25.13 0.24
N LEU A 62 5.68 25.19 1.26
CA LEU A 62 5.87 24.12 2.23
C LEU A 62 4.58 23.82 2.98
N THR A 63 3.90 24.86 3.49
CA THR A 63 2.60 24.69 4.16
C THR A 63 1.58 24.03 3.25
N ARG A 64 1.47 24.47 1.99
CA ARG A 64 0.58 23.83 1.00
C ARG A 64 0.91 22.35 0.82
N GLN A 65 2.18 22.03 0.57
CA GLN A 65 2.63 20.66 0.37
C GLN A 65 2.35 19.76 1.59
N VAL A 66 2.56 20.28 2.80
CA VAL A 66 2.23 19.57 4.05
C VAL A 66 0.72 19.33 4.13
N THR A 67 -0.11 20.36 3.90
CA THR A 67 -1.57 20.20 3.96
C THR A 67 -2.11 19.23 2.91
N ASP A 68 -1.58 19.28 1.68
CA ASP A 68 -1.99 18.39 0.59
C ASP A 68 -1.58 16.94 0.87
N SER A 69 -0.38 16.74 1.41
CA SER A 69 0.10 15.41 1.81
C SER A 69 -0.75 14.84 2.95
N SER A 70 -1.03 15.63 3.98
CA SER A 70 -1.90 15.22 5.09
C SER A 70 -3.32 14.87 4.61
N ARG A 71 -3.88 15.63 3.66
CA ARG A 71 -5.19 15.31 3.05
C ARG A 71 -5.17 13.98 2.30
N LYS A 72 -4.10 13.71 1.54
CA LYS A 72 -3.95 12.42 0.83
C LYS A 72 -3.83 11.26 1.81
N ILE A 73 -3.07 11.41 2.89
CA ILE A 73 -2.93 10.39 3.94
C ILE A 73 -4.28 10.11 4.60
N GLU A 74 -5.03 11.15 4.97
CA GLU A 74 -6.35 11.01 5.58
C GLU A 74 -7.35 10.32 4.64
N ALA A 75 -7.36 10.69 3.36
CA ALA A 75 -8.20 10.03 2.36
C ALA A 75 -7.84 8.54 2.19
N ALA A 76 -6.54 8.21 2.15
CA ALA A 76 -6.07 6.83 2.09
C ALA A 76 -6.44 6.03 3.35
N ASN A 77 -6.31 6.62 4.54
CA ASN A 77 -6.71 5.98 5.80
C ASN A 77 -8.20 5.65 5.82
N ARG A 78 -9.07 6.52 5.29
CA ARG A 78 -10.50 6.23 5.15
C ARG A 78 -10.76 5.08 4.19
N GLN A 79 -10.04 5.02 3.07
CA GLN A 79 -10.14 3.89 2.15
C GLN A 79 -9.72 2.58 2.80
N ILE A 80 -8.64 2.60 3.59
CA ILE A 80 -8.19 1.41 4.35
C ILE A 80 -9.31 0.91 5.28
N GLN A 81 -9.95 1.80 6.05
CA GLN A 81 -11.04 1.39 6.94
C GLN A 81 -12.23 0.76 6.20
N VAL A 82 -12.59 1.31 5.04
CA VAL A 82 -13.66 0.75 4.18
C VAL A 82 -13.26 -0.61 3.60
N LEU A 83 -12.00 -0.76 3.18
CA LEU A 83 -11.50 -2.05 2.69
C LEU A 83 -11.46 -3.09 3.82
N GLU A 84 -11.04 -2.71 5.03
CA GLU A 84 -11.02 -3.60 6.19
C GLU A 84 -12.41 -4.12 6.56
N SER A 85 -13.44 -3.25 6.56
CA SER A 85 -14.82 -3.68 6.81
C SER A 85 -15.33 -4.61 5.71
N THR A 86 -15.05 -4.28 4.45
CA THR A 86 -15.42 -5.13 3.30
C THR A 86 -14.77 -6.51 3.38
N VAL A 87 -13.48 -6.58 3.74
CA VAL A 87 -12.77 -7.84 3.95
C VAL A 87 -13.37 -8.63 5.11
N ALA A 88 -13.75 -7.96 6.20
CA ALA A 88 -14.41 -8.62 7.32
C ALA A 88 -15.77 -9.22 6.93
N ASP A 89 -16.57 -8.49 6.16
CA ASP A 89 -17.89 -8.97 5.72
C ASP A 89 -17.78 -10.09 4.67
N LEU A 90 -16.84 -9.99 3.74
CA LEU A 90 -16.53 -11.08 2.80
C LEU A 90 -16.07 -12.35 3.54
N ARG A 91 -15.25 -12.21 4.58
CA ARG A 91 -14.83 -13.36 5.41
C ARG A 91 -16.02 -14.03 6.10
N LYS A 92 -17.00 -13.26 6.59
CA LYS A 92 -18.25 -13.80 7.16
C LYS A 92 -19.06 -14.55 6.11
N ALA A 93 -19.29 -13.94 4.94
CA ALA A 93 -20.04 -14.56 3.85
C ALA A 93 -19.40 -15.88 3.38
N VAL A 94 -18.06 -15.93 3.28
CA VAL A 94 -17.33 -17.16 2.96
C VAL A 94 -17.52 -18.22 4.05
N ALA A 95 -17.48 -17.85 5.32
CA ALA A 95 -17.71 -18.79 6.42
C ALA A 95 -19.14 -19.36 6.40
N GLU A 96 -20.15 -18.52 6.14
CA GLU A 96 -21.55 -18.94 5.99
C GLU A 96 -21.76 -19.89 4.81
N LEU A 97 -21.19 -19.57 3.64
CA LEU A 97 -21.24 -20.44 2.46
C LEU A 97 -20.54 -21.78 2.70
N GLN A 98 -19.35 -21.78 3.33
CA GLN A 98 -18.68 -23.03 3.69
C GLN A 98 -19.49 -23.87 4.68
N ALA A 99 -20.17 -23.23 5.64
CA ALA A 99 -21.04 -23.91 6.59
C ALA A 99 -22.31 -24.48 5.90
N ALA A 100 -22.90 -23.76 4.95
CA ALA A 100 -24.04 -24.21 4.17
C ALA A 100 -23.68 -25.39 3.25
N SER A 101 -22.53 -25.32 2.57
CA SER A 101 -22.01 -26.42 1.73
C SER A 101 -21.69 -27.68 2.52
N ARG A 102 -21.23 -27.56 3.77
CA ARG A 102 -21.02 -28.71 4.67
C ARG A 102 -22.32 -29.34 5.19
N LYS A 103 -23.44 -28.61 5.12
CA LYS A 103 -24.77 -29.07 5.59
C LYS A 103 -25.65 -29.62 4.48
N GLN A 104 -25.29 -29.42 3.20
CA GLN A 104 -25.94 -30.15 2.12
C GLN A 104 -25.46 -31.62 2.12
N PRO A 105 -26.38 -32.61 2.22
CA PRO A 105 -26.04 -33.98 1.91
C PRO A 105 -25.56 -34.01 0.46
N GLN A 106 -24.43 -34.66 0.20
CA GLN A 106 -24.10 -35.11 -1.16
C GLN A 106 -25.29 -35.93 -1.65
N SER A 107 -26.09 -35.39 -2.57
CA SER A 107 -27.11 -36.16 -3.26
C SER A 107 -26.40 -37.32 -3.96
N PRO A 108 -26.85 -38.58 -3.77
CA PRO A 108 -26.19 -39.72 -4.36
C PRO A 108 -26.30 -39.60 -5.88
N VAL A 109 -25.16 -39.62 -6.55
CA VAL A 109 -25.08 -40.01 -7.96
C VAL A 109 -25.61 -41.43 -8.00
N LYS A 110 -26.87 -41.60 -8.43
CA LYS A 110 -27.38 -42.90 -8.82
C LYS A 110 -26.64 -43.29 -10.09
N GLU A 111 -25.66 -44.19 -9.92
CA GLU A 111 -25.27 -45.10 -10.98
C GLU A 111 -26.48 -45.99 -11.28
N ASP A 112 -27.11 -45.80 -12.44
CA ASP A 112 -27.89 -46.87 -13.07
C ASP A 112 -27.05 -47.48 -14.20
N LYS A 113 -26.74 -48.76 -14.00
CA LYS A 113 -25.93 -49.65 -14.83
C LYS A 113 -26.46 -49.77 -16.28
N LYS A 114 -25.52 -49.81 -17.23
CA LYS A 114 -25.32 -50.83 -18.31
C LYS A 114 -26.39 -51.96 -18.33
N THR A 115 -27.00 -52.50 -19.40
CA THR A 115 -26.83 -52.65 -20.89
C THR A 115 -28.09 -53.47 -21.35
N PRO A 116 -28.40 -53.86 -22.63
CA PRO A 116 -27.66 -53.82 -23.89
C PRO A 116 -28.46 -53.36 -25.15
N ALA A 117 -27.75 -53.39 -26.28
CA ALA A 117 -28.16 -53.06 -27.65
C ALA A 117 -29.47 -53.70 -28.16
N LYS A 118 -30.18 -52.95 -29.02
CA LYS A 118 -30.85 -53.51 -30.20
C LYS A 118 -30.59 -52.61 -31.41
N GLN A 119 -30.09 -53.24 -32.47
CA GLN A 119 -29.97 -52.74 -33.83
C GLN A 119 -31.36 -52.41 -34.43
N GLU A 120 -31.39 -51.57 -35.47
CA GLU A 120 -32.34 -51.49 -36.61
C GLU A 120 -32.39 -50.01 -37.08
N ALA A 121 -31.57 -49.58 -38.06
CA ALA A 121 -31.81 -49.68 -39.50
C ALA A 121 -33.18 -49.15 -39.95
N LYS A 122 -33.21 -47.88 -40.41
CA LYS A 122 -33.90 -47.47 -41.63
C LYS A 122 -33.32 -46.16 -42.17
#